data_AF-A0A9R1GJ96-F1
#
_entry.id   AF-A0A9R1GJ96-F1
#
_cell.length_a   1.000
_cell.length_b   1.000
_cell.length_c   1.000
_cell.angle_alpha   90.00
_cell.angle_beta   90.00
_cell.angle_gamma   90.00
#
_symmetry.space_group_name_H-M   'P 1'
#
loop_
_entity.id
_entity.type
_entity.pdbx_description
1 polymer ?
#
loop_
_entity_poly.entity_id
_entity_poly.type
_entity_poly.pdbx_seq_one_letter_code
_entity_poly.pdbx_strand_id
1 'polypeptide(L)'
;MQALARAARVLWPAAAAGRAQAQAQTQAARGIVVQVRDGNLERALQVMERKMRSSGIERLIKRRTEHHVKNSEKRVLARKALMARVRSQELGKSLRDILIKKIRGQ
;
A
#
# COMPACT_ATOMS: atom_id res chain seq x y z
N MET A 1 -67.74 5.32 24.87
CA MET A 1 -66.69 4.29 24.82
C MET A 1 -65.46 4.92 24.19
N GLN A 2 -64.40 5.05 24.98
CA GLN A 2 -63.24 5.89 24.67
C GLN A 2 -62.39 5.32 23.54
N ALA A 3 -61.91 6.26 22.73
CA ALA A 3 -60.95 6.12 21.65
C ALA A 3 -59.64 5.45 22.11
N LEU A 4 -58.90 4.88 21.14
CA LEU A 4 -57.49 5.16 20.88
C LEU A 4 -56.95 4.14 19.88
N ALA A 5 -57.07 4.46 18.59
CA ALA A 5 -56.33 3.78 17.53
C ALA A 5 -54.84 4.20 17.63
N ARG A 6 -53.98 3.25 18.00
CA ARG A 6 -52.52 3.40 17.99
C ARG A 6 -52.02 3.63 16.57
N ALA A 7 -51.62 4.85 16.26
CA ALA A 7 -50.81 5.16 15.08
C ALA A 7 -49.36 4.70 15.33
N ALA A 8 -49.02 3.49 14.88
CA ALA A 8 -47.64 3.03 14.83
C ALA A 8 -46.92 3.76 13.69
N ARG A 9 -46.19 4.84 14.01
CA ARG A 9 -45.20 5.42 13.10
C ARG A 9 -44.05 4.42 12.94
N VAL A 10 -44.03 3.71 11.83
CA VAL A 10 -42.87 2.92 11.40
C VAL A 10 -41.75 3.92 11.09
N LEU A 11 -40.74 3.99 11.95
CA LEU A 11 -39.53 4.75 11.69
C LEU A 11 -38.76 4.03 10.56
N TRP A 12 -38.69 4.63 9.37
CA TRP A 12 -37.88 4.10 8.26
C TRP A 12 -36.37 4.11 8.62
N PRO A 13 -35.58 3.10 8.22
CA PRO A 13 -34.18 2.96 8.58
C PRO A 13 -33.27 3.78 7.66
N ALA A 14 -33.58 5.06 7.42
CA ALA A 14 -32.78 5.91 6.54
C ALA A 14 -31.34 6.11 7.08
N ALA A 15 -31.18 6.17 8.40
CA ALA A 15 -29.87 6.31 9.04
C ALA A 15 -29.00 5.05 8.96
N ALA A 16 -29.60 3.86 8.88
CA ALA A 16 -28.87 2.60 8.73
C ALA A 16 -28.33 2.43 7.30
N ALA A 17 -29.10 2.86 6.30
CA ALA A 17 -28.69 2.84 4.89
C ALA A 17 -27.47 3.75 4.62
N GLY A 18 -27.43 4.95 5.22
CA GLY A 18 -26.28 5.86 5.09
C GLY A 18 -24.99 5.32 5.72
N ARG A 19 -25.10 4.64 6.87
CA ARG A 19 -23.95 3.96 7.50
C ARG A 19 -23.46 2.77 6.69
N ALA A 20 -24.38 1.98 6.11
CA ALA A 20 -24.04 0.86 5.24
C ALA A 20 -23.36 1.32 3.93
N GLN A 21 -23.83 2.43 3.32
CA GLN A 21 -23.20 3.02 2.13
C GLN A 21 -21.81 3.58 2.43
N ALA A 22 -21.63 4.28 3.55
CA ALA A 22 -20.31 4.76 3.99
C ALA A 22 -19.34 3.59 4.27
N GLN A 23 -19.83 2.51 4.88
CA GLN A 23 -19.04 1.30 5.11
C GLN A 23 -18.71 0.56 3.81
N ALA A 24 -19.63 0.48 2.84
CA ALA A 24 -19.39 -0.11 1.52
C ALA A 24 -18.33 0.69 0.72
N GLN A 25 -18.40 2.03 0.76
CA GLN A 25 -17.37 2.90 0.16
C GLN A 25 -16.00 2.70 0.82
N THR A 26 -15.98 2.50 2.14
CA THR A 26 -14.74 2.23 2.90
C THR A 26 -14.17 0.83 2.62
N GLN A 27 -15.02 -0.18 2.37
CA GLN A 27 -14.58 -1.52 1.97
C GLN A 27 -14.05 -1.56 0.53
N ALA A 28 -14.61 -0.77 -0.39
CA ALA A 28 -14.05 -0.58 -1.73
C ALA A 28 -12.65 0.09 -1.71
N ALA A 29 -12.29 0.78 -0.62
CA ALA A 29 -10.97 1.35 -0.41
C ALA A 29 -9.91 0.32 0.04
N ARG A 30 -10.23 -0.98 0.13
CA ARG A 30 -9.24 -2.03 0.39
C ARG A 30 -8.41 -2.30 -0.88
N GLY A 31 -7.30 -1.60 -1.04
CA GLY A 31 -6.35 -1.83 -2.13
C GLY A 31 -5.63 -0.56 -2.60
N ILE A 32 -4.86 -0.67 -3.67
CA ILE A 32 -4.21 0.47 -4.32
C ILE A 32 -5.17 1.03 -5.36
N VAL A 33 -5.96 2.02 -4.95
CA VAL A 33 -6.89 2.74 -5.81
C VAL A 33 -6.43 4.17 -6.04
N VAL A 34 -6.64 4.66 -7.26
CA VAL A 34 -6.33 6.04 -7.67
C VAL A 34 -7.48 6.54 -8.55
N GLN A 35 -7.99 7.72 -8.22
CA GLN A 35 -8.96 8.42 -9.07
C GLN A 35 -8.23 9.16 -10.19
N VAL A 36 -8.72 9.03 -11.41
CA VAL A 36 -8.24 9.81 -12.56
C VAL A 36 -8.88 11.20 -12.48
N ARG A 37 -8.05 12.24 -12.38
CA ARG A 37 -8.51 13.63 -12.39
C ARG A 37 -8.19 14.27 -13.74
N ASP A 38 -9.05 15.18 -14.19
CA ASP A 38 -8.82 16.02 -15.36
C ASP A 38 -8.55 15.23 -16.66
N GLY A 39 -9.10 14.02 -16.77
CA GLY A 39 -8.87 13.11 -17.91
C GLY A 39 -7.43 12.60 -18.04
N ASN A 40 -6.53 12.87 -17.09
CA ASN A 40 -5.12 12.52 -17.20
C ASN A 40 -4.83 11.13 -16.62
N LEU A 41 -4.95 10.11 -17.48
CA LEU A 41 -4.72 8.71 -17.13
C LEU A 41 -3.24 8.42 -16.81
N GLU A 42 -2.30 8.97 -17.57
CA GLU A 42 -0.86 8.72 -17.37
C GLU A 42 -0.40 9.13 -15.97
N ARG A 43 -0.85 10.31 -15.52
CA ARG A 43 -0.55 10.78 -14.16
C ARG A 43 -1.16 9.87 -13.10
N ALA A 44 -2.38 9.38 -13.32
CA ALA A 44 -3.03 8.44 -12.41
C ALA A 44 -2.26 7.12 -12.32
N LEU A 45 -1.77 6.60 -13.45
CA LEU A 45 -0.96 5.40 -13.52
C LEU A 45 0.40 5.57 -12.81
N GLN A 46 1.08 6.70 -12.99
CA GLN A 46 2.33 7.00 -12.25
C GLN A 46 2.10 7.06 -10.74
N VAL A 47 1.00 7.69 -10.32
CA VAL A 47 0.63 7.74 -8.89
C VAL A 47 0.32 6.33 -8.38
N MET A 48 -0.37 5.50 -9.17
CA MET A 48 -0.66 4.12 -8.83
C MET A 48 0.61 3.29 -8.70
N GLU A 49 1.53 3.39 -9.66
CA GLU A 49 2.84 2.72 -9.63
C GLU A 49 3.64 3.12 -8.39
N ARG A 50 3.69 4.42 -8.07
CA ARG A 50 4.39 4.91 -6.87
C ARG A 50 3.79 4.34 -5.59
N LYS A 51 2.45 4.29 -5.48
CA LYS A 51 1.74 3.65 -4.35
C LYS A 51 2.00 2.14 -4.30
N MET A 52 2.10 1.47 -5.45
CA MET A 52 2.42 0.05 -5.58
C MET A 52 3.85 -0.27 -5.15
N ARG A 53 4.79 0.58 -5.53
CA ARG A 53 6.20 0.45 -5.16
C ARG A 53 6.42 0.71 -3.67
N SER A 54 5.80 1.74 -3.11
CA SER A 54 5.96 2.12 -1.69
C SER A 54 5.31 1.12 -0.73
N SER A 55 4.13 0.60 -1.07
CA SER A 55 3.48 -0.49 -0.31
C SER A 55 4.27 -1.80 -0.33
N GLY A 56 5.24 -1.94 -1.24
CA GLY A 56 6.05 -3.14 -1.39
C GLY A 56 5.34 -4.28 -2.12
N ILE A 57 4.09 -4.11 -2.56
CA ILE A 57 3.35 -5.14 -3.29
C ILE A 57 4.03 -5.47 -4.62
N GLU A 58 4.62 -4.48 -5.30
CA GLU A 58 5.42 -4.71 -6.53
C GLU A 58 6.56 -5.72 -6.27
N ARG A 59 7.24 -5.58 -5.11
CA ARG A 59 8.34 -6.46 -4.73
C ARG A 59 7.82 -7.85 -4.36
N LEU A 60 6.67 -7.94 -3.72
CA LEU A 60 6.04 -9.21 -3.36
C LEU A 60 5.61 -9.99 -4.61
N ILE A 61 5.02 -9.30 -5.58
CA ILE A 61 4.62 -9.89 -6.88
C ILE A 61 5.85 -10.38 -7.62
N LYS A 62 6.89 -9.56 -7.78
CA LYS A 62 8.14 -9.93 -8.48
C LYS A 62 8.92 -11.06 -7.78
N ARG A 63 8.83 -11.16 -6.45
CA ARG A 63 9.53 -12.20 -5.66
C ARG A 63 8.75 -13.50 -5.55
N ARG A 64 7.50 -13.54 -6.02
CA ARG A 64 6.69 -14.76 -6.00
C ARG A 64 7.38 -15.81 -6.86
N THR A 65 7.78 -16.92 -6.25
CA THR A 65 8.35 -18.05 -6.99
C THR A 65 7.22 -18.89 -7.55
N GLU A 66 7.35 -19.29 -8.82
CA GLU A 66 6.39 -20.22 -9.45
C GLU A 66 6.55 -21.65 -8.90
N HIS A 67 7.76 -22.00 -8.46
CA HIS A 67 8.12 -23.31 -7.91
C HIS A 67 8.41 -23.25 -6.40
N HIS A 68 8.37 -24.43 -5.77
CA HIS A 68 8.71 -24.59 -4.36
C HIS A 68 10.23 -24.47 -4.14
N VAL A 69 10.60 -23.65 -3.16
CA VAL A 69 11.97 -23.54 -2.66
C VAL A 69 12.02 -24.11 -1.24
N LYS A 70 12.99 -24.99 -0.98
CA LYS A 70 13.14 -25.61 0.34
C LYS A 70 13.54 -24.58 1.41
N ASN A 71 13.25 -24.88 2.67
CA ASN A 71 13.55 -23.95 3.77
C ASN A 71 15.06 -23.69 3.95
N SER A 72 15.91 -24.67 3.68
CA SER A 72 17.37 -24.51 3.67
C SER A 72 17.83 -23.48 2.64
N GLU A 73 17.32 -23.58 1.42
CA GLU A 73 17.62 -22.66 0.32
C GLU A 73 17.08 -21.25 0.61
N LYS A 74 15.85 -21.13 1.15
CA LYS A 74 15.29 -19.85 1.58
C LYS A 74 16.22 -19.13 2.58
N ARG A 75 16.80 -19.85 3.54
CA ARG A 75 17.76 -19.28 4.51
C ARG A 75 19.02 -18.77 3.83
N VAL A 76 19.56 -19.52 2.86
CA VAL A 76 20.75 -19.11 2.11
C VAL A 76 20.47 -17.87 1.27
N LEU A 77 19.33 -17.82 0.58
CA LEU A 77 18.92 -16.66 -0.23
C LEU A 77 18.73 -15.41 0.64
N ALA A 78 18.09 -15.55 1.80
CA ALA A 78 17.92 -14.45 2.75
C ALA A 78 19.27 -13.91 3.24
N ARG A 79 20.23 -14.80 3.57
CA ARG A 79 21.59 -14.42 3.97
C ARG A 79 22.32 -13.66 2.87
N LYS A 80 22.27 -14.15 1.63
CA LYS A 80 22.88 -13.49 0.46
C LYS A 80 22.28 -12.10 0.23
N ALA A 81 20.95 -11.97 0.31
CA ALA A 81 20.27 -10.69 0.16
C ALA A 81 20.66 -9.69 1.27
N LEU A 82 20.82 -10.18 2.51
CA LEU A 82 21.29 -9.35 3.63
C LEU A 82 22.72 -8.85 3.39
N MET A 83 23.65 -9.74 3.01
CA MET A 83 25.03 -9.36 2.70
C MET A 83 25.12 -8.34 1.57
N ALA A 84 24.34 -8.52 0.50
CA ALA A 84 24.28 -7.55 -0.60
C ALA A 84 23.78 -6.18 -0.12
N ARG A 85 22.73 -6.15 0.72
CA ARG A 85 22.20 -4.90 1.29
C ARG A 85 23.24 -4.19 2.16
N VAL A 86 23.90 -4.91 3.06
CA VAL A 86 24.94 -4.34 3.93
C VAL A 86 26.08 -3.75 3.10
N ARG A 87 26.58 -4.51 2.11
CA ARG A 87 27.63 -4.06 1.20
C ARG A 87 27.23 -2.78 0.45
N SER A 88 26.01 -2.70 -0.09
CA SER A 88 25.53 -1.49 -0.76
C SER A 88 25.40 -0.29 0.19
N GLN A 89 25.02 -0.51 1.45
CA GLN A 89 24.93 0.55 2.44
C GLN A 89 26.32 1.08 2.84
N GLU A 90 27.29 0.20 3.05
CA GLU A 90 28.67 0.56 3.33
C GLU A 90 29.27 1.36 2.18
N LEU A 91 29.11 0.88 0.93
CA LEU A 91 29.54 1.61 -0.26
C LEU A 91 28.87 3.00 -0.34
N GLY A 92 27.58 3.10 -0.05
CA GLY A 92 26.87 4.38 -0.04
C GLY A 92 27.39 5.36 1.01
N LYS A 93 27.81 4.87 2.18
CA LYS A 93 28.46 5.70 3.22
C LYS A 93 29.83 6.18 2.72
N SER A 94 30.67 5.29 2.22
CA SER A 94 32.00 5.65 1.70
C SER A 94 31.92 6.68 0.56
N LEU A 95 30.98 6.51 -0.37
CA LEU A 95 30.75 7.47 -1.46
C LEU A 95 30.27 8.83 -0.94
N ARG A 96 29.38 8.84 0.06
CA ARG A 96 28.95 10.08 0.71
C ARG A 96 30.11 10.79 1.40
N ASP A 97 30.98 10.06 2.08
CA ASP A 97 32.14 10.62 2.75
C ASP A 97 33.13 11.23 1.74
N ILE A 98 33.38 10.53 0.62
CA ILE A 98 34.19 11.05 -0.50
C ILE A 98 33.56 12.34 -1.07
N LEU A 99 32.25 12.34 -1.30
CA LEU A 99 31.54 13.51 -1.81
C LEU A 99 31.66 14.70 -0.85
N ILE A 100 31.51 14.46 0.46
CA ILE A 100 31.63 15.51 1.48
C ILE A 100 33.06 16.06 1.52
N LYS A 101 34.09 15.21 1.48
CA LYS A 101 35.50 15.66 1.42
C LYS A 101 35.74 16.54 0.20
N LYS A 102 35.26 16.11 -0.97
CA LYS A 102 35.36 16.85 -2.23
C LYS A 102 34.68 18.23 -2.16
N ILE A 103 33.49 18.32 -1.57
CA ILE A 103 32.77 19.61 -1.40
C ILE A 103 33.50 20.53 -0.43
N ARG A 104 34.10 19.96 0.62
CA ARG A 104 34.85 20.71 1.65
C ARG A 104 36.25 21.14 1.19
N GLY A 105 36.69 20.75 -0.01
CA GLY A 105 38.01 21.10 -0.54
C GLY A 105 39.17 20.40 0.18
N GLN A 106 38.92 19.25 0.80
CA GLN A 106 39.95 18.37 1.40
C GLN A 106 40.27 17.19 0.49
#